data_AF-A0A1I4PN08-F1
#
_entry.id   AF-A0A1I4PN08-F1
#
_cell.length_a   1.000
_cell.length_b   1.000
_cell.length_c   1.000
_cell.angle_alpha   90.00
_cell.angle_beta   90.00
_cell.angle_gamma   90.00
#
_symmetry.space_group_name_H-M   'P 1'
#
loop_
_entity.id
_entity.type
_entity.pdbx_description
1 polymer ?
#
loop_
_entity_poly.entity_id
_entity_poly.type
_entity_poly.pdbx_seq_one_letter_code
_entity_poly.pdbx_strand_id
1 'polypeptide(L)'
;MLIIRPKVVNYMDVIPVKEILLENRLGNPTLNALISNVDTYEVLLLQPHGDIEADENGVRNRDHTLAINQYSLFLEDANKKQADLLITPEYSMPWSVLETVIKEGQGPTNGKLWALGCESIKISELDALKSALDSVATVIYEPLDSFSPKFVSPLAYVFKAPIAANLEESRTVILVQFKTEAMGDVDHFENIGMQKGTHLYLFGGDDASIKLVSLICADAFGFEDTIAKKIHDRALILHIQLNPNPRHESFLACRSNLLRYSRDETEILCINWASDVIMEINGQDKSWKTIAGSAWYLKTKDFDESDHRLCANHRLGLYYTYLQPHRSHALFFNYEPATFLLTATKVAHIGVPGSASKRTGPRLTRTCTWNNEANKWIVLDAVDDGFSTLVDEGIDAQSAIKQIADTNPFNAERIMALSSGEINKNRWYEVKSLDSCVIELPEVVRRITFAQDMHEDAIKFRTSRLQRFSRLWNIIEQNDLPPSINDLKGDFEFQWSPNNPQQNIKSSIEKYATVIYVGEDSTIPQIEKTVTRVNSFIYESSSDINQCISAQQRFHIWYRDNNDQIVLYEPHRNLNYDQTGDESPVDIGREQ
;
A
#
# COMPACT_ATOMS: atom_id res chain seq x y z
N MET A 1 15.63 28.42 -49.79
CA MET A 1 15.62 27.01 -49.35
C MET A 1 15.62 27.03 -47.82
N LEU A 2 14.43 27.01 -47.22
CA LEU A 2 14.29 26.98 -45.76
C LEU A 2 14.69 25.58 -45.29
N ILE A 3 15.81 25.50 -44.56
CA ILE A 3 16.20 24.29 -43.85
C ILE A 3 15.26 24.20 -42.65
N ILE A 4 14.18 23.43 -42.80
CA ILE A 4 13.36 22.99 -41.69
C ILE A 4 14.25 22.03 -40.90
N ARG A 5 14.86 22.51 -39.81
CA ARG A 5 15.47 21.62 -38.83
C ARG A 5 14.33 20.78 -38.23
N PRO A 6 14.38 19.44 -38.28
CA PRO A 6 13.39 18.63 -37.61
C PRO A 6 13.40 18.99 -36.13
N LYS A 7 12.21 19.17 -35.53
CA LYS A 7 12.08 19.19 -34.06
C LYS A 7 12.70 17.89 -33.56
N VAL A 8 13.81 17.99 -32.82
CA VAL A 8 14.30 16.86 -32.03
C VAL A 8 13.23 16.61 -30.98
N VAL A 9 12.49 15.52 -31.16
CA VAL A 9 11.64 14.99 -30.10
C VAL A 9 12.62 14.34 -29.13
N ASN A 10 12.82 14.94 -27.96
CA ASN A 10 13.60 14.32 -26.89
C ASN A 10 12.78 13.15 -26.38
N TYR A 11 13.24 11.92 -26.62
CA TYR A 11 12.62 10.71 -26.11
C TYR A 11 13.28 10.33 -24.77
N MET A 12 12.49 9.73 -23.88
CA MET A 12 12.99 9.15 -22.63
C MET A 12 13.87 7.93 -22.93
N ASP A 13 15.13 7.98 -22.52
CA ASP A 13 16.13 6.94 -22.74
C ASP A 13 16.55 6.26 -21.43
N VAL A 14 16.67 4.93 -21.46
CA VAL A 14 17.13 4.14 -20.31
C VAL A 14 18.63 3.93 -20.40
N ILE A 15 19.38 4.48 -19.45
CA ILE A 15 20.84 4.48 -19.43
C ILE A 15 21.37 3.59 -18.29
N PRO A 16 22.16 2.55 -18.58
CA PRO A 16 22.82 1.75 -17.55
C PRO A 16 23.79 2.60 -16.70
N VAL A 17 23.64 2.60 -15.38
CA VAL A 17 24.49 3.38 -14.46
C VAL A 17 25.96 2.99 -14.59
N LYS A 18 26.25 1.71 -14.89
CA LYS A 18 27.60 1.19 -15.11
C LYS A 18 28.35 1.95 -16.22
N GLU A 19 27.66 2.38 -17.26
CA GLU A 19 28.26 3.14 -18.38
C GLU A 19 28.66 4.53 -17.91
N ILE A 20 27.75 5.24 -17.24
CA ILE A 20 27.98 6.58 -16.68
C ILE A 20 29.12 6.59 -15.65
N LEU A 21 29.18 5.57 -14.79
CA LEU A 21 30.25 5.45 -13.81
C LEU A 21 31.62 5.22 -14.47
N LEU A 22 31.68 4.38 -15.50
CA LEU A 22 32.91 4.11 -16.23
C LEU A 22 33.48 5.37 -16.90
N GLU A 23 32.62 6.19 -17.50
CA GLU A 23 32.98 7.49 -18.09
C GLU A 23 33.60 8.44 -17.04
N ASN A 24 33.18 8.31 -15.78
CA ASN A 24 33.68 9.08 -14.65
C ASN A 24 34.79 8.37 -13.86
N ARG A 25 35.39 7.30 -14.41
CA ARG A 25 36.48 6.51 -13.80
C ARG A 25 36.09 5.86 -12.46
N LEU A 26 34.84 5.47 -12.34
CA LEU A 26 34.27 4.79 -11.19
C LEU A 26 33.87 3.36 -11.58
N GLY A 27 34.04 2.43 -10.65
CA GLY A 27 33.54 1.06 -10.77
C GLY A 27 32.04 0.99 -10.48
N ASN A 28 31.42 -0.11 -10.91
CA ASN A 28 30.01 -0.36 -10.60
C ASN A 28 29.84 -0.70 -9.11
N PRO A 29 28.90 -0.06 -8.37
CA PRO A 29 28.63 -0.43 -6.99
C PRO A 29 27.96 -1.81 -6.91
N THR A 30 28.22 -2.53 -5.82
CA THR A 30 27.38 -3.66 -5.42
C THR A 30 26.37 -3.13 -4.43
N LEU A 31 25.07 -3.16 -4.77
CA LEU A 31 23.99 -2.65 -3.93
C LEU A 31 23.23 -3.82 -3.30
N ASN A 32 23.08 -3.82 -1.97
CA ASN A 32 22.47 -4.90 -1.19
C ASN A 32 21.05 -5.20 -1.67
N ALA A 33 20.26 -4.18 -1.99
CA ALA A 33 18.90 -4.35 -2.53
C ALA A 33 18.86 -5.09 -3.88
N LEU A 34 19.97 -5.11 -4.63
CA LEU A 34 20.03 -5.68 -5.99
C LEU A 34 20.78 -7.02 -6.06
N ILE A 35 21.28 -7.52 -4.93
CA ILE A 35 21.87 -8.87 -4.85
C ILE A 35 20.72 -9.89 -4.86
N SER A 36 20.73 -10.80 -5.83
CA SER A 36 19.68 -11.78 -6.09
C SER A 36 19.76 -13.02 -5.19
N ASN A 37 19.95 -12.82 -3.88
CA ASN A 37 20.09 -13.86 -2.86
C ASN A 37 18.89 -13.94 -1.91
N VAL A 38 18.94 -14.81 -0.91
CA VAL A 38 17.84 -15.01 0.07
C VAL A 38 17.81 -13.98 1.19
N ASP A 39 18.81 -13.11 1.27
CA ASP A 39 18.90 -12.16 2.36
C ASP A 39 17.84 -11.07 2.20
N THR A 40 17.30 -10.60 3.31
CA THR A 40 16.45 -9.41 3.29
C THR A 40 17.28 -8.15 3.12
N TYR A 41 16.62 -7.04 2.81
CA TYR A 41 17.21 -5.70 2.87
C TYR A 41 16.28 -4.75 3.62
N GLU A 42 16.86 -3.68 4.16
CA GLU A 42 16.11 -2.64 4.86
C GLU A 42 15.81 -1.45 3.94
N VAL A 43 14.57 -0.95 4.02
CA VAL A 43 14.11 0.21 3.27
C VAL A 43 13.59 1.25 4.25
N LEU A 44 14.10 2.48 4.17
CA LEU A 44 13.62 3.61 4.96
C LEU A 44 12.98 4.64 4.03
N LEU A 45 11.74 5.01 4.33
CA LEU A 45 10.91 5.91 3.53
C LEU A 45 10.55 7.14 4.35
N LEU A 46 10.45 8.29 3.71
CA LEU A 46 9.82 9.48 4.27
C LEU A 46 8.59 9.84 3.44
N GLN A 47 7.46 10.03 4.11
CA GLN A 47 6.27 10.66 3.59
C GLN A 47 6.08 11.98 4.36
N PRO A 48 6.53 13.12 3.83
CA PRO A 48 6.51 14.40 4.50
C PRO A 48 5.12 15.03 4.49
N HIS A 49 4.90 15.99 5.40
CA HIS A 49 3.72 16.83 5.41
C HIS A 49 3.74 17.78 4.21
N GLY A 50 2.61 17.96 3.53
CA GLY A 50 2.51 18.80 2.34
C GLY A 50 2.30 20.27 2.64
N ASP A 51 3.33 21.00 3.03
CA ASP A 51 3.32 22.47 2.98
C ASP A 51 4.38 22.95 1.99
N ILE A 52 3.93 23.33 0.80
CA ILE A 52 4.75 23.45 -0.40
C ILE A 52 4.60 24.84 -0.99
N GLU A 53 5.72 25.41 -1.43
CA GLU A 53 5.76 26.64 -2.23
C GLU A 53 6.12 26.28 -3.66
N ALA A 54 5.36 26.83 -4.63
CA ALA A 54 5.64 26.72 -6.05
C ALA A 54 5.57 28.10 -6.73
N ASP A 55 6.66 28.46 -7.41
CA ASP A 55 6.79 29.70 -8.16
C ASP A 55 7.58 29.49 -9.47
N GLU A 56 7.92 30.58 -10.16
CA GLU A 56 8.74 30.53 -11.38
C GLU A 56 10.18 30.01 -11.15
N ASN A 57 10.64 29.98 -9.89
CA ASN A 57 11.96 29.49 -9.52
C ASN A 57 11.95 28.00 -9.13
N GLY A 58 10.79 27.42 -8.88
CA GLY A 58 10.60 25.98 -8.70
C GLY A 58 9.67 25.61 -7.55
N VAL A 59 9.71 24.33 -7.18
CA VAL A 59 8.91 23.71 -6.13
C VAL A 59 9.79 23.28 -4.97
N ARG A 60 9.37 23.63 -3.75
CA ARG A 60 10.15 23.42 -2.52
C ARG A 60 9.26 23.34 -1.29
N ASN A 61 9.83 22.95 -0.15
CA ASN A 61 9.12 23.06 1.13
C ASN A 61 8.90 24.53 1.47
N ARG A 62 7.69 24.90 1.90
CA ARG A 62 7.37 26.28 2.30
C ARG A 62 8.04 26.64 3.63
N ASP A 63 7.91 25.77 4.64
CA ASP A 63 8.66 25.90 5.90
C ASP A 63 10.05 25.25 5.77
N HIS A 64 10.99 26.03 5.25
CA HIS A 64 12.38 25.60 5.11
C HIS A 64 13.03 25.18 6.43
N THR A 65 12.69 25.80 7.55
CA THR A 65 13.34 25.51 8.83
C THR A 65 12.89 24.15 9.36
N LEU A 66 11.57 23.90 9.29
CA LEU A 66 10.99 22.62 9.64
C LEU A 66 11.54 21.51 8.73
N ALA A 67 11.57 21.75 7.42
CA ALA A 67 12.12 20.80 6.46
C ALA A 67 13.59 20.48 6.76
N ILE A 68 14.44 21.49 6.97
CA ILE A 68 15.86 21.26 7.32
C ILE A 68 15.97 20.34 8.56
N ASN A 69 15.19 20.60 9.61
CA ASN A 69 15.22 19.79 10.83
C ASN A 69 14.74 18.35 10.58
N GLN A 70 13.58 18.20 9.92
CA GLN A 70 12.96 16.89 9.66
C GLN A 70 13.86 15.99 8.80
N TYR A 71 14.40 16.54 7.70
CA TYR A 71 15.25 15.81 6.77
C TYR A 71 16.64 15.54 7.35
N SER A 72 17.22 16.45 8.13
CA SER A 72 18.50 16.20 8.82
C SER A 72 18.39 15.02 9.79
N LEU A 73 17.34 14.99 10.62
CA LEU A 73 17.11 13.89 11.55
C LEU A 73 16.72 12.58 10.85
N PHE A 74 16.05 12.67 9.70
CA PHE A 74 15.76 11.51 8.86
C PHE A 74 17.04 10.90 8.27
N LEU A 75 17.95 11.71 7.72
CA LEU A 75 19.26 11.24 7.23
C LEU A 75 20.14 10.71 8.37
N GLU A 76 20.08 11.32 9.56
CA GLU A 76 20.76 10.81 10.74
C GLU A 76 20.24 9.41 11.14
N ASP A 77 18.92 9.21 11.14
CA ASP A 77 18.32 7.89 11.41
C ASP A 77 18.69 6.89 10.31
N ALA A 78 18.72 7.29 9.04
CA ALA A 78 19.19 6.45 7.94
C ALA A 78 20.64 5.99 8.13
N ASN A 79 21.52 6.91 8.55
CA ASN A 79 22.92 6.61 8.88
C ASN A 79 23.04 5.69 10.11
N LYS A 80 22.24 5.91 11.15
CA LYS A 80 22.27 5.05 12.35
C LYS A 80 21.76 3.64 12.07
N LYS A 81 20.68 3.53 11.29
CA LYS A 81 20.06 2.25 10.94
C LYS A 81 20.80 1.51 9.85
N GLN A 82 21.59 2.23 9.04
CA GLN A 82 22.27 1.65 7.91
C GLN A 82 21.24 0.99 6.97
N ALA A 83 20.13 1.69 6.66
CA ALA A 83 19.14 1.18 5.72
C ALA A 83 19.76 0.97 4.33
N ASP A 84 19.43 -0.13 3.65
CA ASP A 84 20.02 -0.46 2.35
C ASP A 84 19.47 0.42 1.22
N LEU A 85 18.21 0.85 1.35
CA LEU A 85 17.54 1.77 0.45
C LEU A 85 16.85 2.88 1.23
N LEU A 86 17.13 4.13 0.89
CA LEU A 86 16.48 5.31 1.46
C LEU A 86 15.70 6.03 0.36
N ILE A 87 14.43 6.43 0.60
CA ILE A 87 13.60 7.07 -0.44
C ILE A 87 12.83 8.27 0.12
N THR A 88 12.81 9.36 -0.64
CA THR A 88 11.95 10.55 -0.40
C THR A 88 11.16 10.89 -1.66
N PRO A 89 9.96 11.51 -1.54
CA PRO A 89 9.13 11.86 -2.70
C PRO A 89 9.73 12.99 -3.54
N GLU A 90 9.11 13.30 -4.67
CA GLU A 90 9.49 14.41 -5.54
C GLU A 90 9.47 15.77 -4.80
N TYR A 91 10.40 16.68 -5.14
CA TYR A 91 10.49 18.05 -4.60
C TYR A 91 10.61 18.16 -3.09
N SER A 92 11.15 17.14 -2.43
CA SER A 92 11.00 16.98 -0.98
C SER A 92 12.29 17.24 -0.21
N MET A 93 13.42 16.67 -0.64
CA MET A 93 14.71 16.77 0.04
C MET A 93 15.38 18.14 -0.20
N PRO A 94 15.65 18.93 0.85
CA PRO A 94 16.41 20.17 0.70
C PRO A 94 17.88 19.90 0.34
N TRP A 95 18.39 20.60 -0.68
CA TRP A 95 19.78 20.46 -1.12
C TRP A 95 20.79 20.86 -0.04
N SER A 96 20.45 21.84 0.80
CA SER A 96 21.30 22.29 1.91
C SER A 96 21.54 21.20 2.95
N VAL A 97 20.54 20.36 3.22
CA VAL A 97 20.66 19.21 4.12
C VAL A 97 21.59 18.18 3.51
N LEU A 98 21.36 17.82 2.24
CA LEU A 98 22.22 16.85 1.54
C LEU A 98 23.67 17.33 1.46
N GLU A 99 23.90 18.59 1.08
CA GLU A 99 25.24 19.18 1.01
C GLU A 99 25.97 19.10 2.35
N THR A 100 25.29 19.49 3.43
CA THR A 100 25.85 19.49 4.79
C THR A 100 26.25 18.08 5.22
N VAL A 101 25.35 17.11 5.09
CA VAL A 101 25.60 15.70 5.47
C VAL A 101 26.79 15.14 4.69
N ILE A 102 26.89 15.41 3.39
CA ILE A 102 28.00 14.90 2.56
C ILE A 102 29.33 15.57 2.91
N LYS A 103 29.34 16.88 3.17
CA LYS A 103 30.55 17.62 3.63
C LYS A 103 31.07 17.14 4.97
N GLU A 104 30.17 16.72 5.86
CA GLU A 104 30.51 16.13 7.15
C GLU A 104 31.01 14.68 7.03
N GLY A 105 31.12 14.14 5.81
CA GLY A 105 31.54 12.76 5.57
C GLY A 105 30.47 11.73 5.92
N GLN A 106 29.25 12.18 6.21
CA GLN A 106 28.09 11.31 6.40
C GLN A 106 27.52 10.90 5.03
N GLY A 107 26.80 9.78 4.98
CA GLY A 107 26.26 9.26 3.73
C GLY A 107 26.08 7.73 3.76
N PRO A 108 25.49 7.17 2.70
CA PRO A 108 25.36 5.72 2.58
C PRO A 108 26.73 5.06 2.56
N THR A 109 26.89 3.97 3.30
CA THR A 109 28.10 3.13 3.21
C THR A 109 28.06 2.27 1.94
N ASN A 110 29.13 1.52 1.70
CA ASN A 110 29.15 0.48 0.65
C ASN A 110 27.93 -0.45 0.79
N GLY A 111 27.32 -0.82 -0.34
CA GLY A 111 26.11 -1.65 -0.35
C GLY A 111 24.78 -0.87 -0.35
N LYS A 112 24.79 0.43 -0.05
CA LYS A 112 23.57 1.21 0.22
C LYS A 112 23.31 2.26 -0.85
N LEU A 113 22.03 2.59 -1.03
CA LEU A 113 21.57 3.57 -1.99
C LEU A 113 20.56 4.51 -1.34
N TRP A 114 20.77 5.82 -1.46
CA TRP A 114 19.72 6.80 -1.22
C TRP A 114 19.17 7.27 -2.55
N ALA A 115 17.85 7.30 -2.69
CA ALA A 115 17.11 7.80 -3.85
C ALA A 115 16.23 8.96 -3.37
N LEU A 116 16.76 10.18 -3.44
CA LEU A 116 16.19 11.36 -2.81
C LEU A 116 15.53 12.26 -3.85
N GLY A 117 14.21 12.33 -3.88
CA GLY A 117 13.52 13.36 -4.67
C GLY A 117 13.77 14.72 -4.05
N CYS A 118 14.58 15.55 -4.71
CA CYS A 118 15.08 16.80 -4.17
C CYS A 118 14.24 17.98 -4.64
N GLU A 119 14.27 19.07 -3.87
CA GLU A 119 13.67 20.36 -4.27
C GLU A 119 14.19 20.81 -5.65
N SER A 120 13.39 21.64 -6.33
CA SER A 120 13.81 22.24 -7.59
C SER A 120 15.13 22.99 -7.45
N ILE A 121 15.92 22.98 -8.51
CA ILE A 121 17.22 23.68 -8.56
C ILE A 121 17.49 24.15 -9.99
N LYS A 122 18.25 25.22 -10.18
CA LYS A 122 18.79 25.60 -11.50
C LYS A 122 20.08 24.85 -11.79
N ILE A 123 20.39 24.61 -13.06
CA ILE A 123 21.64 23.92 -13.43
C ILE A 123 22.88 24.68 -12.94
N SER A 124 22.86 26.01 -12.97
CA SER A 124 23.95 26.84 -12.44
C SER A 124 24.17 26.68 -10.93
N GLU A 125 23.10 26.46 -10.16
CA GLU A 125 23.17 26.19 -8.73
C GLU A 125 23.66 24.75 -8.47
N LEU A 126 23.26 23.79 -9.31
CA LEU A 126 23.77 22.42 -9.25
C LEU A 126 25.26 22.34 -9.64
N ASP A 127 25.72 23.16 -10.60
CA ASP A 127 27.14 23.32 -10.95
C ASP A 127 27.95 23.87 -9.74
N ALA A 128 27.37 24.83 -9.00
CA ALA A 128 27.97 25.36 -7.79
C ALA A 128 28.03 24.31 -6.67
N LEU A 129 26.97 23.54 -6.48
CA LEU A 129 26.94 22.42 -5.53
C LEU A 129 28.00 21.36 -5.88
N LYS A 130 28.09 20.98 -7.16
CA LYS A 130 29.13 20.06 -7.67
C LYS A 130 30.53 20.55 -7.32
N SER A 131 30.79 21.84 -7.53
CA SER A 131 32.08 22.46 -7.19
C SER A 131 32.34 22.45 -5.68
N ALA A 132 31.30 22.72 -4.86
CA ALA A 132 31.40 22.72 -3.41
C ALA A 132 31.66 21.33 -2.81
N LEU A 133 31.27 20.25 -3.52
CA LEU A 133 31.40 18.87 -3.09
C LEU A 133 32.59 18.12 -3.74
N ASP A 134 33.33 18.73 -4.67
CA ASP A 134 34.36 18.05 -5.48
C ASP A 134 35.48 17.39 -4.66
N SER A 135 35.75 17.88 -3.46
CA SER A 135 36.74 17.27 -2.55
C SER A 135 36.26 15.97 -1.87
N VAL A 136 34.95 15.77 -1.74
CA VAL A 136 34.35 14.69 -0.94
C VAL A 136 33.42 13.76 -1.72
N ALA A 137 32.90 14.19 -2.88
CA ALA A 137 31.98 13.42 -3.71
C ALA A 137 32.19 13.69 -5.21
N THR A 138 31.66 12.81 -6.06
CA THR A 138 31.50 13.04 -7.50
C THR A 138 30.03 13.29 -7.81
N VAL A 139 29.70 14.47 -8.31
CA VAL A 139 28.34 14.80 -8.77
C VAL A 139 28.24 14.63 -10.28
N ILE A 140 27.30 13.80 -10.73
CA ILE A 140 27.12 13.39 -12.13
C ILE A 140 25.66 13.65 -12.53
N TYR A 141 25.46 14.27 -13.69
CA TYR A 141 24.15 14.50 -14.31
C TYR A 141 24.31 14.63 -15.82
N GLU A 142 23.20 14.46 -16.55
CA GLU A 142 23.19 14.66 -17.99
C GLU A 142 23.46 16.15 -18.35
N PRO A 143 24.14 16.43 -19.48
CA PRO A 143 24.37 17.80 -19.90
C PRO A 143 23.06 18.52 -20.22
N LEU A 144 22.82 19.64 -19.55
CA LEU A 144 21.68 20.53 -19.73
C LEU A 144 22.18 21.99 -19.88
N ASP A 145 21.37 22.88 -20.46
CA ASP A 145 21.72 24.29 -20.63
C ASP A 145 21.86 25.02 -19.27
N SER A 146 23.10 25.25 -18.82
CA SER A 146 23.41 25.99 -17.58
C SER A 146 22.99 27.46 -17.59
N PHE A 147 22.73 28.06 -18.76
CA PHE A 147 22.29 29.46 -18.87
C PHE A 147 20.78 29.62 -18.90
N SER A 148 20.05 28.51 -18.97
CA SER A 148 18.60 28.50 -18.91
C SER A 148 18.14 29.04 -17.55
N PRO A 149 17.18 29.99 -17.52
CA PRO A 149 16.61 30.46 -16.25
C PRO A 149 15.67 29.43 -15.61
N LYS A 150 15.38 28.34 -16.33
CA LYS A 150 14.47 27.27 -15.91
C LYS A 150 15.08 26.42 -14.81
N PHE A 151 14.24 25.96 -13.90
CA PHE A 151 14.62 24.96 -12.92
C PHE A 151 14.54 23.55 -13.50
N VAL A 152 15.07 22.56 -12.78
CA VAL A 152 14.87 21.13 -13.04
C VAL A 152 14.18 20.48 -11.84
N SER A 153 13.58 19.30 -12.07
CA SER A 153 13.06 18.41 -11.03
C SER A 153 13.99 17.22 -10.84
N PRO A 154 14.80 17.20 -9.78
CA PRO A 154 15.86 16.21 -9.61
C PRO A 154 15.52 15.07 -8.65
N LEU A 155 15.99 13.87 -9.00
CA LEU A 155 16.19 12.75 -8.10
C LEU A 155 17.70 12.51 -7.94
N ALA A 156 18.21 12.66 -6.72
CA ALA A 156 19.60 12.39 -6.40
C ALA A 156 19.77 10.95 -5.88
N TYR A 157 20.51 10.13 -6.62
CA TYR A 157 21.01 8.85 -6.15
C TYR A 157 22.36 9.04 -5.43
N VAL A 158 22.42 8.77 -4.13
CA VAL A 158 23.64 8.84 -3.34
C VAL A 158 24.11 7.44 -2.98
N PHE A 159 25.37 7.10 -3.29
CA PHE A 159 25.95 5.79 -3.00
C PHE A 159 27.48 5.84 -3.01
N LYS A 160 28.12 4.75 -2.57
CA LYS A 160 29.58 4.57 -2.70
C LYS A 160 29.91 3.74 -3.93
N ALA A 161 30.82 4.24 -4.77
CA ALA A 161 31.36 3.53 -5.92
C ALA A 161 32.87 3.30 -5.77
N PRO A 162 33.42 2.15 -6.18
CA PRO A 162 34.87 1.93 -6.22
C PRO A 162 35.55 2.94 -7.16
N ILE A 163 36.77 3.37 -6.85
CA ILE A 163 37.58 4.14 -7.79
C ILE A 163 38.17 3.15 -8.80
N ALA A 164 38.00 3.37 -10.11
CA ALA A 164 38.43 2.38 -11.11
C ALA A 164 39.94 2.08 -11.08
N ALA A 165 40.76 3.05 -10.63
CA ALA A 165 42.20 2.88 -10.47
C ALA A 165 42.60 2.10 -9.20
N ASN A 166 41.74 2.06 -8.19
CA ASN A 166 41.94 1.33 -6.94
C ASN A 166 40.59 0.85 -6.39
N LEU A 167 40.26 -0.43 -6.62
CA LEU A 167 38.98 -1.01 -6.23
C LEU A 167 38.80 -1.13 -4.71
N GLU A 168 39.85 -0.93 -3.91
CA GLU A 168 39.78 -0.93 -2.44
C GLU A 168 39.33 0.43 -1.87
N GLU A 169 39.45 1.51 -2.66
CA GLU A 169 38.98 2.84 -2.28
C GLU A 169 37.61 3.11 -2.91
N SER A 170 36.70 3.71 -2.13
CA SER A 170 35.40 4.13 -2.63
C SER A 170 35.19 5.64 -2.50
N ARG A 171 34.47 6.18 -3.48
CA ARG A 171 34.09 7.59 -3.54
C ARG A 171 32.58 7.71 -3.41
N THR A 172 32.12 8.74 -2.69
CA THR A 172 30.70 9.10 -2.68
C THR A 172 30.30 9.61 -4.06
N VAL A 173 29.23 9.08 -4.62
CA VAL A 173 28.67 9.50 -5.90
C VAL A 173 27.28 10.07 -5.64
N ILE A 174 26.99 11.20 -6.28
CA ILE A 174 25.65 11.79 -6.37
C ILE A 174 25.28 11.79 -7.86
N LEU A 175 24.50 10.81 -8.29
CA LEU A 175 24.00 10.72 -9.65
C LEU A 175 22.61 11.34 -9.70
N VAL A 176 22.43 12.43 -10.44
CA VAL A 176 21.17 13.17 -10.51
C VAL A 176 20.43 12.82 -11.80
N GLN A 177 19.23 12.27 -11.64
CA GLN A 177 18.25 12.08 -12.70
C GLN A 177 17.32 13.29 -12.73
N PHE A 178 17.01 13.81 -13.91
CA PHE A 178 16.01 14.87 -14.05
C PHE A 178 14.71 14.31 -14.61
N LYS A 179 13.59 14.86 -14.13
CA LYS A 179 12.26 14.54 -14.63
C LYS A 179 12.19 14.79 -16.13
N THR A 180 11.69 13.81 -16.86
CA THR A 180 11.67 13.78 -18.32
C THR A 180 10.37 14.35 -18.89
N GLU A 181 9.31 14.38 -18.08
CA GLU A 181 8.02 14.95 -18.45
C GLU A 181 7.53 16.02 -17.48
N ALA A 182 6.89 17.06 -18.00
CA ALA A 182 6.29 18.11 -17.20
C ALA A 182 4.84 17.74 -16.88
N MET A 183 4.40 18.05 -15.66
CA MET A 183 3.00 17.93 -15.27
C MET A 183 2.18 19.07 -15.87
N GLY A 184 0.95 18.77 -16.28
CA GLY A 184 -0.05 19.80 -16.56
C GLY A 184 -0.59 20.35 -15.25
N ASP A 185 -0.20 21.56 -14.89
CA ASP A 185 -0.61 22.30 -13.71
C ASP A 185 -1.42 23.55 -14.10
N VAL A 186 -2.19 24.10 -13.17
CA VAL A 186 -3.19 25.16 -13.44
C VAL A 186 -2.58 26.41 -14.07
N ASP A 187 -1.30 26.70 -13.76
CA ASP A 187 -0.56 27.86 -14.25
C ASP A 187 0.56 27.51 -15.23
N HIS A 188 0.63 26.25 -15.69
CA HIS A 188 1.68 25.77 -16.61
C HIS A 188 3.10 25.97 -16.03
N PHE A 189 3.28 25.94 -14.71
CA PHE A 189 4.54 26.30 -14.06
C PHE A 189 5.65 25.31 -14.42
N GLU A 190 5.42 23.99 -14.42
CA GLU A 190 6.43 23.04 -14.92
C GLU A 190 6.59 23.15 -16.44
N ASN A 191 5.50 23.29 -17.18
CA ASN A 191 5.55 23.37 -18.64
C ASN A 191 6.35 24.58 -19.15
N ILE A 192 6.29 25.69 -18.43
CA ILE A 192 6.98 26.94 -18.77
C ILE A 192 8.35 27.00 -18.09
N GLY A 193 8.38 26.76 -16.78
CA GLY A 193 9.52 27.01 -15.89
C GLY A 193 10.49 25.84 -15.73
N MET A 194 10.12 24.61 -16.13
CA MET A 194 11.00 23.45 -15.99
C MET A 194 11.74 23.11 -17.29
N GLN A 195 13.02 22.75 -17.15
CA GLN A 195 13.80 22.08 -18.17
C GLN A 195 13.75 20.57 -17.95
N LYS A 196 13.41 19.83 -19.01
CA LYS A 196 13.25 18.38 -18.97
C LYS A 196 14.60 17.68 -19.11
N GLY A 197 14.77 16.60 -18.34
CA GLY A 197 15.79 15.60 -18.59
C GLY A 197 15.42 14.66 -19.74
N THR A 198 16.32 13.74 -20.04
CA THR A 198 16.10 12.69 -21.05
C THR A 198 16.46 11.30 -20.56
N HIS A 199 17.14 11.18 -19.42
CA HIS A 199 17.65 9.89 -18.94
C HIS A 199 16.81 9.31 -17.79
N LEU A 200 16.53 8.01 -17.88
CA LEU A 200 16.21 7.15 -16.75
C LEU A 200 17.42 6.27 -16.44
N TYR A 201 17.93 6.31 -15.22
CA TYR A 201 19.08 5.50 -14.85
C TYR A 201 18.67 4.09 -14.40
N LEU A 202 19.34 3.08 -14.97
CA LEU A 202 19.16 1.67 -14.66
C LEU A 202 20.34 1.16 -13.83
N PHE A 203 20.09 0.88 -12.56
CA PHE A 203 21.02 0.15 -11.70
C PHE A 203 20.87 -1.36 -11.92
N GLY A 204 21.98 -2.09 -11.86
CA GLY A 204 22.00 -3.54 -12.12
C GLY A 204 21.69 -3.87 -13.58
N GLY A 205 20.99 -4.97 -13.82
CA GLY A 205 20.56 -5.39 -15.16
C GLY A 205 21.53 -6.26 -15.96
N ASP A 206 22.70 -6.60 -15.42
CA ASP A 206 23.52 -7.71 -15.93
C ASP A 206 22.73 -9.04 -15.74
N ASP A 207 22.98 -10.08 -16.56
CA ASP A 207 22.15 -11.31 -16.67
C ASP A 207 21.75 -11.99 -15.35
N ALA A 208 22.53 -11.80 -14.28
CA ALA A 208 22.34 -12.38 -12.95
C ALA A 208 21.89 -11.40 -11.84
N SER A 209 21.55 -10.15 -12.19
CA SER A 209 21.26 -9.09 -11.22
C SER A 209 19.82 -8.57 -11.29
N ILE A 210 19.34 -8.07 -10.16
CA ILE A 210 18.09 -7.32 -10.06
C ILE A 210 18.31 -5.92 -10.63
N LYS A 211 17.26 -5.36 -11.24
CA LYS A 211 17.22 -4.00 -11.76
C LYS A 211 16.60 -3.04 -10.76
N LEU A 212 17.09 -1.81 -10.73
CA LEU A 212 16.39 -0.68 -10.10
C LEU A 212 16.33 0.50 -11.05
N VAL A 213 15.13 1.06 -11.19
CA VAL A 213 14.84 2.25 -11.99
C VAL A 213 13.87 3.11 -11.18
N SER A 214 13.98 4.44 -11.30
CA SER A 214 13.00 5.34 -10.71
C SER A 214 12.32 6.20 -11.76
N LEU A 215 11.03 6.46 -11.54
CA LEU A 215 10.22 7.43 -12.26
C LEU A 215 9.90 8.60 -11.33
N ILE A 216 9.92 9.81 -11.86
CA ILE A 216 9.57 11.05 -11.16
C ILE A 216 8.20 11.50 -11.64
N CYS A 217 7.16 11.23 -10.85
CA CYS A 217 5.78 11.68 -11.06
C CYS A 217 5.31 11.56 -12.51
N ALA A 218 5.25 12.68 -13.24
CA ALA A 218 4.79 12.79 -14.61
C ALA A 218 5.64 12.04 -15.65
N ASP A 219 6.81 11.50 -15.29
CA ASP A 219 7.51 10.49 -16.11
C ASP A 219 6.57 9.35 -16.54
N ALA A 220 5.55 9.06 -15.73
CA ALA A 220 4.48 8.11 -16.06
C ALA A 220 3.75 8.42 -17.39
N PHE A 221 3.72 9.68 -17.86
CA PHE A 221 3.00 10.11 -19.05
C PHE A 221 3.77 9.79 -20.34
N GLY A 222 5.10 9.89 -20.29
CA GLY A 222 5.99 9.46 -21.37
C GLY A 222 6.34 7.97 -21.29
N PHE A 223 5.78 7.23 -20.32
CA PHE A 223 6.12 5.85 -20.07
C PHE A 223 5.41 4.88 -21.03
N GLU A 224 6.07 4.62 -22.16
CA GLU A 224 5.58 3.73 -23.20
C GLU A 224 5.87 2.24 -22.95
N ASP A 225 5.14 1.38 -23.66
CA ASP A 225 5.32 -0.08 -23.67
C ASP A 225 6.75 -0.54 -23.99
N THR A 226 7.47 0.23 -24.80
CA THR A 226 8.86 -0.06 -25.20
C THR A 226 9.80 0.08 -23.99
N ILE A 227 9.59 1.09 -23.16
CA ILE A 227 10.35 1.34 -21.93
C ILE A 227 9.97 0.29 -20.88
N ALA A 228 8.67 0.02 -20.70
CA ALA A 228 8.18 -1.03 -19.81
C ALA A 228 8.84 -2.39 -20.10
N LYS A 229 8.93 -2.78 -21.38
CA LYS A 229 9.60 -4.01 -21.81
C LYS A 229 11.09 -4.05 -21.43
N LYS A 230 11.80 -2.92 -21.54
CA LYS A 230 13.23 -2.83 -21.17
C LYS A 230 13.45 -3.03 -19.67
N ILE A 231 12.57 -2.45 -18.83
CA ILE A 231 12.83 -2.36 -17.39
C ILE A 231 12.10 -3.39 -16.53
N HIS A 232 10.94 -3.93 -16.93
CA HIS A 232 10.08 -4.71 -16.03
C HIS A 232 10.73 -5.99 -15.46
N ASP A 233 11.59 -6.67 -16.23
CA ASP A 233 12.12 -7.97 -15.83
C ASP A 233 13.05 -7.88 -14.61
N ARG A 234 12.71 -8.58 -13.53
CA ARG A 234 13.47 -8.67 -12.27
C ARG A 234 13.81 -7.29 -11.70
N ALA A 235 12.78 -6.47 -11.48
CA ALA A 235 12.95 -5.04 -11.22
C ALA A 235 12.23 -4.55 -9.97
N LEU A 236 12.93 -3.71 -9.21
CA LEU A 236 12.35 -2.80 -8.24
C LEU A 236 12.19 -1.43 -8.89
N ILE A 237 10.95 -0.99 -9.07
CA ILE A 237 10.64 0.29 -9.72
C ILE A 237 10.20 1.27 -8.64
N LEU A 238 10.94 2.36 -8.48
CA LEU A 238 10.56 3.45 -7.59
C LEU A 238 9.73 4.46 -8.37
N HIS A 239 8.64 4.95 -7.81
CA HIS A 239 7.87 6.04 -8.39
C HIS A 239 7.68 7.11 -7.33
N ILE A 240 8.54 8.12 -7.35
CA ILE A 240 8.48 9.24 -6.40
C ILE A 240 7.56 10.32 -6.96
N GLN A 241 6.71 10.90 -6.13
CA GLN A 241 5.60 11.71 -6.59
C GLN A 241 5.38 12.94 -5.71
N LEU A 242 4.98 14.04 -6.32
CA LEU A 242 4.15 15.08 -5.74
C LEU A 242 2.89 15.16 -6.61
N ASN A 243 1.83 14.47 -6.19
CA ASN A 243 0.67 14.24 -7.06
C ASN A 243 -0.65 14.40 -6.30
N PRO A 244 -1.52 15.34 -6.70
CA PRO A 244 -2.85 15.49 -6.10
C PRO A 244 -3.82 14.36 -6.50
N ASN A 245 -3.55 13.62 -7.57
CA ASN A 245 -4.41 12.54 -8.02
C ASN A 245 -3.58 11.29 -8.38
N PRO A 246 -3.10 10.53 -7.37
CA PRO A 246 -2.36 9.29 -7.59
C PRO A 246 -3.15 8.22 -8.36
N ARG A 247 -4.48 8.39 -8.48
CA ARG A 247 -5.40 7.53 -9.25
C ARG A 247 -5.76 8.11 -10.62
N HIS A 248 -5.10 9.18 -11.08
CA HIS A 248 -5.31 9.67 -12.44
C HIS A 248 -4.96 8.57 -13.46
N GLU A 249 -5.72 8.51 -14.55
CA GLU A 249 -5.68 7.40 -15.52
C GLU A 249 -4.27 7.12 -16.04
N SER A 250 -3.44 8.15 -16.24
CA SER A 250 -2.08 7.99 -16.74
C SER A 250 -1.14 7.32 -15.73
N PHE A 251 -1.28 7.59 -14.43
CA PHE A 251 -0.48 6.90 -13.40
C PHE A 251 -0.93 5.44 -13.25
N LEU A 252 -2.25 5.21 -13.28
CA LEU A 252 -2.82 3.86 -13.29
C LEU A 252 -2.39 3.07 -14.54
N ALA A 253 -2.32 3.72 -15.70
CA ALA A 253 -1.87 3.11 -16.94
C ALA A 253 -0.38 2.73 -16.87
N CYS A 254 0.48 3.60 -16.31
CA CYS A 254 1.88 3.30 -16.08
C CYS A 254 2.05 2.06 -15.18
N ARG A 255 1.38 2.02 -14.02
CA ARG A 255 1.38 0.83 -13.13
C ARG A 255 0.84 -0.40 -13.84
N SER A 256 -0.27 -0.28 -14.56
CA SER A 256 -0.87 -1.38 -15.32
C SER A 256 0.06 -1.92 -16.41
N ASN A 257 0.80 -1.05 -17.09
CA ASN A 257 1.77 -1.44 -18.11
C ASN A 257 2.92 -2.26 -17.55
N LEU A 258 3.32 -2.00 -16.30
CA LEU A 258 4.33 -2.77 -15.58
C LEU A 258 3.76 -4.09 -15.02
N LEU A 259 2.59 -4.05 -14.38
CA LEU A 259 2.00 -5.20 -13.68
C LEU A 259 1.34 -6.25 -14.60
N ARG A 260 0.97 -5.88 -15.84
CA ARG A 260 0.31 -6.79 -16.79
C ARG A 260 1.21 -7.94 -17.30
N TYR A 261 2.54 -7.82 -17.18
CA TYR A 261 3.45 -8.87 -17.65
C TYR A 261 3.38 -10.12 -16.75
N SER A 262 3.59 -11.31 -17.32
CA SER A 262 3.33 -12.59 -16.64
C SER A 262 4.34 -12.94 -15.54
N ARG A 263 5.49 -12.27 -15.46
CA ARG A 263 6.49 -12.49 -14.40
C ARG A 263 6.03 -11.87 -13.09
N ASP A 264 6.40 -12.50 -11.98
CA ASP A 264 6.11 -12.04 -10.63
C ASP A 264 7.33 -11.39 -9.94
N GLU A 265 8.39 -11.14 -10.70
CA GLU A 265 9.69 -10.58 -10.26
C GLU A 265 9.77 -9.06 -10.48
N THR A 266 8.63 -8.38 -10.54
CA THR A 266 8.53 -6.93 -10.66
C THR A 266 7.77 -6.40 -9.45
N GLU A 267 8.38 -5.44 -8.76
CA GLU A 267 7.76 -4.71 -7.66
C GLU A 267 7.77 -3.22 -7.96
N ILE A 268 6.71 -2.52 -7.56
CA ILE A 268 6.58 -1.07 -7.76
C ILE A 268 6.36 -0.43 -6.40
N LEU A 269 7.21 0.52 -6.03
CA LEU A 269 7.10 1.29 -4.80
C LEU A 269 6.80 2.75 -5.15
N CYS A 270 5.55 3.15 -4.96
CA CYS A 270 5.10 4.53 -5.11
C CYS A 270 5.24 5.27 -3.77
N ILE A 271 5.94 6.40 -3.77
CA ILE A 271 6.10 7.28 -2.59
C ILE A 271 5.65 8.68 -2.98
N ASN A 272 4.57 9.14 -2.37
CA ASN A 272 4.03 10.49 -2.53
C ASN A 272 4.20 11.28 -1.22
N TRP A 273 3.80 12.55 -1.23
CA TRP A 273 3.58 13.33 -0.01
C TRP A 273 2.37 12.80 0.77
N ALA A 274 2.26 13.19 2.05
CA ALA A 274 1.09 12.89 2.87
C ALA A 274 -0.21 13.51 2.31
N SER A 275 -1.37 13.11 2.83
CA SER A 275 -2.65 13.70 2.48
C SER A 275 -2.73 15.19 2.84
N ASP A 276 -3.72 15.85 2.25
CA ASP A 276 -4.09 17.24 2.55
C ASP A 276 -2.97 18.26 2.32
N VAL A 277 -2.22 18.06 1.22
CA VAL A 277 -1.18 19.01 0.77
C VAL A 277 -1.77 20.41 0.58
N ILE A 278 -1.08 21.41 1.11
CA ILE A 278 -1.29 22.82 0.87
C ILE A 278 -0.14 23.29 -0.02
N MET A 279 -0.49 23.77 -1.21
CA MET A 279 0.46 24.35 -2.14
C MET A 279 0.18 25.85 -2.28
N GLU A 280 1.14 26.68 -1.87
CA GLU A 280 1.17 28.10 -2.17
C GLU A 280 1.67 28.31 -3.59
N ILE A 281 0.85 28.91 -4.46
CA ILE A 281 1.24 29.28 -5.82
C ILE A 281 1.12 30.80 -5.94
N ASN A 282 2.25 31.47 -6.17
CA ASN A 282 2.31 32.93 -6.32
C ASN A 282 1.59 33.70 -5.18
N GLY A 283 1.76 33.26 -3.93
CA GLY A 283 1.11 33.87 -2.76
C GLY A 283 -0.33 33.45 -2.50
N GLN A 284 -0.87 32.46 -3.22
CA GLN A 284 -2.22 31.92 -3.00
C GLN A 284 -2.18 30.45 -2.58
N ASP A 285 -2.76 30.15 -1.40
CA ASP A 285 -2.85 28.79 -0.90
C ASP A 285 -3.92 27.99 -1.64
N LYS A 286 -3.54 26.79 -2.09
CA LYS A 286 -4.43 25.79 -2.66
C LYS A 286 -4.32 24.50 -1.87
N SER A 287 -5.38 24.17 -1.13
CA SER A 287 -5.49 22.89 -0.45
C SER A 287 -5.93 21.79 -1.41
N TRP A 288 -5.17 20.70 -1.42
CA TRP A 288 -5.46 19.47 -2.14
C TRP A 288 -6.19 18.53 -1.18
N LYS A 289 -7.50 18.37 -1.33
CA LYS A 289 -8.27 17.37 -0.56
C LYS A 289 -8.02 15.97 -1.11
N THR A 290 -6.81 15.46 -0.90
CA THR A 290 -6.27 14.32 -1.66
C THR A 290 -5.69 13.27 -0.73
N ILE A 291 -5.73 12.02 -1.18
CA ILE A 291 -5.01 10.92 -0.53
C ILE A 291 -3.52 11.00 -0.83
N ALA A 292 -2.68 10.49 0.08
CA ALA A 292 -1.26 10.28 -0.21
C ALA A 292 -1.08 9.28 -1.36
N GLY A 293 -1.70 8.10 -1.25
CA GLY A 293 -1.64 7.07 -2.30
C GLY A 293 -0.28 6.39 -2.47
N SER A 294 0.65 6.59 -1.53
CA SER A 294 1.89 5.79 -1.43
C SER A 294 1.55 4.30 -1.26
N ALA A 295 2.20 3.43 -2.03
CA ALA A 295 1.91 2.00 -2.02
C ALA A 295 3.05 1.14 -2.56
N TRP A 296 3.12 -0.12 -2.11
CA TRP A 296 4.02 -1.15 -2.63
C TRP A 296 3.22 -2.27 -3.31
N TYR A 297 3.47 -2.46 -4.60
CA TYR A 297 2.85 -3.48 -5.44
C TYR A 297 3.81 -4.63 -5.71
N LEU A 298 3.33 -5.87 -5.58
CA LEU A 298 4.10 -7.07 -5.86
C LEU A 298 3.21 -8.25 -6.25
N LYS A 299 3.79 -9.23 -6.96
CA LYS A 299 3.04 -10.36 -7.56
C LYS A 299 3.48 -11.74 -7.07
N THR A 300 4.48 -11.80 -6.20
CA THR A 300 4.99 -13.07 -5.66
C THR A 300 3.87 -13.92 -5.07
N LYS A 301 3.82 -15.19 -5.47
CA LYS A 301 2.89 -16.16 -4.87
C LYS A 301 3.25 -16.53 -3.42
N ASP A 302 4.48 -16.25 -3.00
CA ASP A 302 5.01 -16.59 -1.68
C ASP A 302 4.81 -15.46 -0.66
N PHE A 303 4.03 -14.43 -1.01
CA PHE A 303 3.69 -13.33 -0.11
C PHE A 303 3.07 -13.87 1.19
N ASP A 304 3.55 -13.36 2.33
CA ASP A 304 3.05 -13.75 3.64
C ASP A 304 1.70 -13.08 3.91
N GLU A 305 0.62 -13.72 3.46
CA GLU A 305 -0.76 -13.29 3.65
C GLU A 305 -1.37 -13.72 4.99
N SER A 306 -0.54 -14.18 5.93
CA SER A 306 -1.03 -14.57 7.26
C SER A 306 -1.58 -13.37 8.02
N ASP A 307 -2.67 -13.58 8.77
CA ASP A 307 -3.23 -12.54 9.65
C ASP A 307 -2.17 -11.96 10.59
N HIS A 308 -1.26 -12.79 11.13
CA HIS A 308 -0.18 -12.32 11.98
C HIS A 308 0.69 -11.26 11.26
N ARG A 309 1.11 -11.53 10.01
CA ARG A 309 1.87 -10.56 9.21
C ARG A 309 1.06 -9.31 8.94
N LEU A 310 -0.17 -9.49 8.46
CA LEU A 310 -0.98 -8.40 7.97
C LEU A 310 -1.45 -7.49 9.11
N CYS A 311 -1.75 -8.03 10.30
CA CYS A 311 -2.08 -7.24 11.49
C CYS A 311 -0.87 -6.45 11.99
N ALA A 312 0.33 -7.05 12.02
CA ALA A 312 1.55 -6.35 12.40
C ALA A 312 1.86 -5.18 11.44
N ASN A 313 1.70 -5.39 10.12
CA ASN A 313 1.84 -4.34 9.12
C ASN A 313 0.74 -3.27 9.28
N HIS A 314 -0.52 -3.67 9.44
CA HIS A 314 -1.67 -2.76 9.59
C HIS A 314 -1.47 -1.83 10.78
N ARG A 315 -1.12 -2.37 11.95
CA ARG A 315 -0.86 -1.63 13.18
C ARG A 315 0.15 -0.49 12.98
N LEU A 316 1.17 -0.72 12.17
CA LEU A 316 2.22 0.27 11.91
C LEU A 316 1.91 1.18 10.70
N GLY A 317 0.82 0.95 9.97
CA GLY A 317 0.39 1.80 8.86
C GLY A 317 0.71 1.27 7.47
N LEU A 318 0.78 -0.05 7.29
CA LEU A 318 0.89 -0.69 5.97
C LEU A 318 -0.32 -1.60 5.73
N TYR A 319 -1.26 -1.13 4.93
CA TYR A 319 -2.60 -1.68 4.75
C TYR A 319 -2.70 -2.55 3.51
N TYR A 320 -3.03 -3.82 3.72
CA TYR A 320 -3.15 -4.79 2.63
C TYR A 320 -4.43 -4.62 1.80
N THR A 321 -4.27 -4.75 0.49
CA THR A 321 -5.34 -5.00 -0.48
C THR A 321 -4.86 -5.95 -1.59
N TYR A 322 -5.79 -6.44 -2.40
CA TYR A 322 -5.51 -7.27 -3.57
C TYR A 322 -6.08 -6.64 -4.83
N LEU A 323 -5.18 -6.22 -5.74
CA LEU A 323 -5.53 -5.65 -7.03
C LEU A 323 -5.90 -6.77 -8.01
N GLN A 324 -7.20 -7.06 -8.08
CA GLN A 324 -7.74 -8.22 -8.78
C GLN A 324 -7.38 -8.28 -10.27
N PRO A 325 -7.48 -7.19 -11.07
CA PRO A 325 -7.18 -7.23 -12.50
C PRO A 325 -5.75 -7.66 -12.82
N HIS A 326 -4.80 -7.29 -11.97
CA HIS A 326 -3.37 -7.58 -12.14
C HIS A 326 -2.86 -8.72 -11.28
N ARG A 327 -3.75 -9.34 -10.48
CA ARG A 327 -3.40 -10.40 -9.51
C ARG A 327 -2.21 -10.01 -8.63
N SER A 328 -2.21 -8.76 -8.17
CA SER A 328 -1.09 -8.16 -7.45
C SER A 328 -1.51 -7.84 -6.03
N HIS A 329 -0.62 -8.10 -5.08
CA HIS A 329 -0.72 -7.54 -3.73
C HIS A 329 -0.42 -6.04 -3.81
N ALA A 330 -1.25 -5.22 -3.18
CA ALA A 330 -1.07 -3.78 -3.10
C ALA A 330 -1.13 -3.36 -1.62
N LEU A 331 0.00 -2.93 -1.08
CA LEU A 331 0.10 -2.48 0.31
C LEU A 331 0.17 -0.96 0.34
N PHE A 332 -0.87 -0.31 0.83
CA PHE A 332 -0.94 1.14 0.95
C PHE A 332 -0.33 1.60 2.27
N PHE A 333 0.45 2.67 2.24
CA PHE A 333 0.91 3.32 3.46
C PHE A 333 -0.20 4.18 4.06
N ASN A 334 -0.12 4.43 5.37
CA ASN A 334 -0.93 5.44 6.03
C ASN A 334 -0.78 6.79 5.33
N TYR A 335 -1.86 7.56 5.26
CA TYR A 335 -1.88 8.81 4.52
C TYR A 335 -1.28 9.99 5.30
N GLU A 336 -1.01 9.82 6.60
CA GLU A 336 -0.41 10.87 7.44
C GLU A 336 1.11 11.02 7.23
N PRO A 337 1.70 12.17 7.62
CA PRO A 337 3.13 12.38 7.61
C PRO A 337 3.86 11.40 8.52
N ALA A 338 4.83 10.66 7.97
CA ALA A 338 5.56 9.64 8.70
C ALA A 338 6.88 9.24 8.05
N THR A 339 7.74 8.58 8.83
CA THR A 339 8.84 7.77 8.31
C THR A 339 8.53 6.28 8.49
N PHE A 340 8.83 5.45 7.49
CA PHE A 340 8.56 4.01 7.52
C PHE A 340 9.85 3.20 7.33
N LEU A 341 10.19 2.33 8.28
CA LEU A 341 11.30 1.38 8.16
C LEU A 341 10.77 -0.02 7.90
N LEU A 342 11.16 -0.60 6.77
CA LEU A 342 10.72 -1.92 6.32
C LEU A 342 11.89 -2.89 6.18
N THR A 343 11.59 -4.18 6.37
CA THR A 343 12.44 -5.29 5.92
C THR A 343 11.74 -5.99 4.75
N ALA A 344 12.41 -6.20 3.63
CA ALA A 344 11.82 -6.86 2.45
C ALA A 344 12.72 -7.97 1.90
N THR A 345 12.10 -8.99 1.30
CA THR A 345 12.80 -9.97 0.45
C THR A 345 13.12 -9.36 -0.90
N LYS A 346 14.13 -9.90 -1.60
CA LYS A 346 14.50 -9.42 -2.94
C LYS A 346 13.37 -9.66 -3.95
N VAL A 347 13.29 -8.82 -4.98
CA VAL A 347 12.30 -8.98 -6.06
C VAL A 347 12.52 -10.27 -6.85
N ALA A 348 13.74 -10.83 -6.86
CA ALA A 348 14.08 -12.10 -7.50
C ALA A 348 15.22 -12.81 -6.76
N HIS A 349 15.21 -14.15 -6.76
CA HIS A 349 16.31 -14.98 -6.27
C HIS A 349 16.89 -15.77 -7.45
N ILE A 350 18.15 -15.54 -7.81
CA ILE A 350 18.78 -16.15 -8.99
C ILE A 350 19.86 -17.12 -8.53
N GLY A 351 19.81 -18.37 -9.00
CA GLY A 351 20.77 -19.40 -8.59
C GLY A 351 20.57 -19.90 -7.15
N VAL A 352 19.41 -19.64 -6.55
CA VAL A 352 19.04 -20.07 -5.19
C VAL A 352 18.21 -21.36 -5.26
N PRO A 353 18.48 -22.38 -4.41
CA PRO A 353 17.63 -23.57 -4.32
C PRO A 353 16.17 -23.23 -4.00
N GLY A 354 15.23 -23.85 -4.71
CA GLY A 354 13.80 -23.53 -4.58
C GLY A 354 13.23 -23.67 -3.16
N SER A 355 13.77 -24.56 -2.34
CA SER A 355 13.37 -24.72 -0.93
C SER A 355 13.77 -23.55 -0.03
N ALA A 356 14.83 -22.81 -0.40
CA ALA A 356 15.29 -21.61 0.30
C ALA A 356 14.74 -20.32 -0.32
N SER A 357 14.19 -20.39 -1.54
CA SER A 357 13.67 -19.23 -2.26
C SER A 357 12.22 -18.93 -1.84
N LYS A 358 12.04 -18.03 -0.87
CA LYS A 358 10.73 -17.50 -0.50
C LYS A 358 10.74 -15.97 -0.52
N ARG A 359 9.91 -15.38 -1.37
CA ARG A 359 9.73 -13.92 -1.44
C ARG A 359 8.46 -13.53 -0.70
N THR A 360 8.59 -13.28 0.60
CA THR A 360 7.47 -13.02 1.51
C THR A 360 6.95 -11.58 1.44
N GLY A 361 7.63 -10.70 0.72
CA GLY A 361 7.26 -9.28 0.59
C GLY A 361 7.67 -8.42 1.80
N PRO A 362 7.22 -7.16 1.84
CA PRO A 362 7.65 -6.19 2.84
C PRO A 362 7.02 -6.41 4.22
N ARG A 363 7.84 -6.21 5.27
CA ARG A 363 7.45 -6.08 6.67
C ARG A 363 7.66 -4.65 7.10
N LEU A 364 6.62 -3.95 7.54
CA LEU A 364 6.81 -2.69 8.25
C LEU A 364 7.27 -3.01 9.68
N THR A 365 8.39 -2.43 10.10
CA THR A 365 9.03 -2.74 11.39
C THR A 365 9.05 -1.57 12.35
N ARG A 366 8.95 -0.35 11.83
CA ARG A 366 8.88 0.87 12.63
C ARG A 366 8.23 1.97 11.81
N THR A 367 7.35 2.73 12.47
CA THR A 367 6.79 3.97 11.95
C THR A 367 7.08 5.07 12.95
N CYS A 368 7.47 6.24 12.45
CA CYS A 368 7.64 7.43 13.28
C CYS A 368 6.76 8.55 12.77
N THR A 369 6.22 9.36 13.68
CA THR A 369 5.58 10.64 13.36
C THR A 369 6.42 11.79 13.88
N TRP A 370 6.21 12.98 13.32
CA TRP A 370 6.92 14.17 13.74
C TRP A 370 6.27 14.78 14.98
N ASN A 371 7.05 14.99 16.03
CA ASN A 371 6.60 15.72 17.21
C ASN A 371 7.12 17.16 17.14
N ASN A 372 6.22 18.12 16.92
CA ASN A 372 6.55 19.55 16.80
C ASN A 372 7.17 20.12 18.08
N GLU A 373 6.66 19.75 19.26
CA GLU A 373 7.16 20.27 20.54
C GLU A 373 8.60 19.82 20.84
N ALA A 374 8.91 18.57 20.51
CA ALA A 374 10.22 17.97 20.74
C ALA A 374 11.16 18.07 19.54
N ASN A 375 10.71 18.64 18.41
CA ASN A 375 11.45 18.80 17.16
C ASN A 375 12.17 17.49 16.73
N LYS A 376 11.44 16.36 16.77
CA LYS A 376 12.01 15.03 16.49
C LYS A 376 10.99 14.04 15.97
N TRP A 377 11.48 13.04 15.24
CA TRP A 377 10.73 11.83 14.89
C TRP A 377 10.55 10.95 16.14
N ILE A 378 9.30 10.61 16.47
CA ILE A 378 8.94 9.73 17.58
C ILE A 378 8.36 8.42 17.06
N VAL A 379 8.80 7.30 17.62
CA VAL A 379 8.30 5.97 17.25
C VAL A 379 6.86 5.81 17.74
N LEU A 380 6.01 5.24 16.88
CA LEU A 380 4.64 4.89 17.20
C LEU A 380 4.50 3.38 17.37
N ASP A 381 3.78 2.97 18.41
CA ASP A 381 3.39 1.57 18.62
C ASP A 381 2.21 1.17 17.74
N ALA A 382 1.34 2.12 17.40
CA ALA A 382 0.23 1.97 16.47
C ALA A 382 -0.06 3.31 15.79
N VAL A 383 -0.57 3.29 14.57
CA VAL A 383 -1.02 4.49 13.85
C VAL A 383 -2.54 4.55 13.77
N ASP A 384 -3.09 5.74 13.57
CA ASP A 384 -4.52 5.92 13.33
C ASP A 384 -4.86 5.56 11.87
N ASP A 385 -5.79 4.63 11.70
CA ASP A 385 -6.30 4.15 10.42
C ASP A 385 -7.65 4.79 10.05
N GLY A 386 -8.20 5.66 10.92
CA GLY A 386 -9.48 6.34 10.79
C GLY A 386 -10.70 5.49 11.18
N PHE A 387 -10.54 4.19 11.48
CA PHE A 387 -11.64 3.29 11.78
C PHE A 387 -12.34 3.66 13.09
N SER A 388 -11.59 4.05 14.12
CA SER A 388 -12.15 4.41 15.41
C SER A 388 -13.12 5.59 15.30
N THR A 389 -12.73 6.64 14.58
CA THR A 389 -13.55 7.82 14.28
C THR A 389 -14.81 7.44 13.52
N LEU A 390 -14.66 6.63 12.46
CA LEU A 390 -15.80 6.17 11.65
C LEU A 390 -16.84 5.39 12.48
N VAL A 391 -16.39 4.60 13.45
CA VAL A 391 -17.27 3.79 14.31
C VAL A 391 -17.98 4.63 15.38
N ASP A 392 -17.28 5.61 15.98
CA ASP A 392 -17.86 6.49 17.02
C ASP A 392 -19.04 7.32 16.50
N GLU A 393 -19.09 7.59 15.19
CA GLU A 393 -20.09 8.44 14.58
C GLU A 393 -21.43 7.73 14.30
N GLY A 394 -21.61 6.41 14.57
CA GLY A 394 -22.86 5.80 14.11
C GLY A 394 -23.20 4.34 14.37
N ILE A 395 -22.63 3.64 15.36
CA ILE A 395 -23.09 2.28 15.68
C ILE A 395 -23.23 1.99 17.19
N ASP A 396 -24.30 1.26 17.55
CA ASP A 396 -24.55 0.83 18.93
C ASP A 396 -23.51 -0.21 19.41
N ALA A 397 -22.95 -0.99 18.47
CA ALA A 397 -21.96 -2.04 18.70
C ALA A 397 -20.49 -1.56 18.71
N GLN A 398 -20.25 -0.26 18.91
CA GLN A 398 -18.94 0.37 18.70
C GLN A 398 -17.81 -0.27 19.51
N SER A 399 -18.02 -0.52 20.81
CA SER A 399 -16.99 -1.06 21.69
C SER A 399 -16.58 -2.48 21.28
N ALA A 400 -17.57 -3.31 20.91
CA ALA A 400 -17.32 -4.69 20.49
C ALA A 400 -16.53 -4.74 19.19
N ILE A 401 -16.92 -4.00 18.16
CA ILE A 401 -16.22 -4.06 16.86
C ILE A 401 -14.83 -3.43 16.93
N LYS A 402 -14.63 -2.39 17.75
CA LYS A 402 -13.30 -1.80 18.00
C LYS A 402 -12.38 -2.81 18.66
N GLN A 403 -12.84 -3.49 19.71
CA GLN A 403 -12.04 -4.53 20.38
C GLN A 403 -11.63 -5.66 19.43
N ILE A 404 -12.55 -6.09 18.55
CA ILE A 404 -12.24 -7.10 17.53
C ILE A 404 -11.18 -6.56 16.56
N ALA A 405 -11.34 -5.32 16.08
CA ALA A 405 -10.40 -4.70 15.15
C ALA A 405 -9.01 -4.49 15.77
N ASP A 406 -8.93 -4.04 17.03
CA ASP A 406 -7.69 -3.87 17.79
C ASP A 406 -6.91 -5.19 17.92
N THR A 407 -7.64 -6.31 18.02
CA THR A 407 -7.05 -7.64 18.08
C THR A 407 -6.64 -8.14 16.68
N ASN A 408 -7.55 -8.03 15.72
CA ASN A 408 -7.34 -8.43 14.34
C ASN A 408 -8.33 -7.68 13.40
N PRO A 409 -7.86 -6.67 12.64
CA PRO A 409 -8.73 -5.90 11.74
C PRO A 409 -9.42 -6.76 10.67
N PHE A 410 -8.78 -7.84 10.21
CA PHE A 410 -9.38 -8.72 9.22
C PHE A 410 -10.52 -9.56 9.80
N ASN A 411 -10.49 -9.87 11.10
CA ASN A 411 -11.63 -10.52 11.75
C ASN A 411 -12.83 -9.59 11.82
N ALA A 412 -12.63 -8.31 12.13
CA ALA A 412 -13.71 -7.32 12.08
C ALA A 412 -14.33 -7.25 10.67
N GLU A 413 -13.49 -7.21 9.63
CA GLU A 413 -13.97 -7.22 8.24
C GLU A 413 -14.70 -8.51 7.86
N ARG A 414 -14.19 -9.69 8.26
CA ARG A 414 -14.85 -10.97 8.00
C ARG A 414 -16.20 -11.07 8.70
N ILE A 415 -16.28 -10.63 9.95
CA ILE A 415 -17.53 -10.59 10.71
C ILE A 415 -18.53 -9.69 10.02
N MET A 416 -18.14 -8.48 9.60
CA MET A 416 -19.03 -7.56 8.89
C MET A 416 -19.45 -8.10 7.50
N ALA A 417 -18.55 -8.79 6.80
CA ALA A 417 -18.84 -9.46 5.54
C ALA A 417 -19.92 -10.54 5.69
N LEU A 418 -19.74 -11.44 6.66
CA LEU A 418 -20.67 -12.53 6.95
C LEU A 418 -22.00 -12.01 7.50
N SER A 419 -21.96 -11.06 8.45
CA SER A 419 -23.13 -10.46 9.11
C SER A 419 -24.11 -9.78 8.17
N SER A 420 -23.71 -9.54 6.92
CA SER A 420 -24.55 -8.90 5.89
C SER A 420 -24.72 -9.76 4.64
N GLY A 421 -24.25 -11.01 4.66
CA GLY A 421 -24.47 -11.98 3.58
C GLY A 421 -23.63 -11.75 2.33
N GLU A 422 -22.61 -10.91 2.40
CA GLU A 422 -21.80 -10.50 1.25
C GLU A 422 -20.58 -11.41 1.05
N ILE A 423 -20.84 -12.72 1.04
CA ILE A 423 -19.84 -13.78 0.96
C ILE A 423 -19.89 -14.43 -0.42
N ASN A 424 -19.39 -13.75 -1.44
CA ASN A 424 -19.70 -14.08 -2.85
C ASN A 424 -18.88 -15.23 -3.47
N LYS A 425 -17.89 -15.80 -2.76
CA LYS A 425 -16.99 -16.83 -3.29
C LYS A 425 -16.76 -17.94 -2.25
N ASN A 426 -16.41 -19.14 -2.72
CA ASN A 426 -15.83 -20.13 -1.80
C ASN A 426 -14.54 -19.55 -1.20
N ARG A 427 -14.26 -19.85 0.07
CA ARG A 427 -13.15 -19.25 0.83
C ARG A 427 -13.18 -17.72 0.82
N TRP A 428 -14.37 -17.13 0.90
CA TRP A 428 -14.58 -15.68 0.97
C TRP A 428 -13.76 -14.98 2.08
N TYR A 429 -13.41 -15.72 3.13
CA TYR A 429 -12.67 -15.22 4.29
C TYR A 429 -11.16 -15.06 4.04
N GLU A 430 -10.62 -15.62 2.95
CA GLU A 430 -9.24 -15.36 2.53
C GLU A 430 -9.11 -13.91 2.04
N VAL A 431 -8.01 -13.23 2.37
CA VAL A 431 -7.85 -11.79 2.10
C VAL A 431 -7.85 -11.43 0.60
N LYS A 432 -7.60 -12.39 -0.30
CA LYS A 432 -7.72 -12.24 -1.77
C LYS A 432 -9.16 -12.34 -2.28
N SER A 433 -10.07 -12.80 -1.43
CA SER A 433 -11.48 -13.03 -1.74
C SER A 433 -12.42 -12.18 -0.88
N LEU A 434 -11.93 -11.66 0.25
CA LEU A 434 -12.65 -10.75 1.12
C LEU A 434 -12.87 -9.42 0.39
N ASP A 435 -14.13 -9.05 0.23
CA ASP A 435 -14.54 -7.98 -0.68
C ASP A 435 -14.06 -6.58 -0.26
N SER A 436 -13.89 -6.35 1.05
CA SER A 436 -13.24 -5.15 1.59
C SER A 436 -11.74 -5.06 1.26
N CYS A 437 -11.08 -6.20 1.07
CA CYS A 437 -9.66 -6.28 0.72
C CYS A 437 -9.40 -6.29 -0.79
N VAL A 438 -10.40 -6.59 -1.62
CA VAL A 438 -10.25 -6.66 -3.07
C VAL A 438 -10.51 -5.29 -3.70
N ILE A 439 -9.58 -4.82 -4.54
CA ILE A 439 -9.68 -3.56 -5.27
C ILE A 439 -9.60 -3.79 -6.78
N GLU A 440 -10.21 -2.89 -7.53
CA GLU A 440 -10.23 -2.88 -8.99
C GLU A 440 -9.27 -1.81 -9.55
N LEU A 441 -9.22 -1.64 -10.87
CA LEU A 441 -8.32 -0.69 -11.55
C LEU A 441 -8.34 0.75 -11.01
N PRO A 442 -9.45 1.33 -10.51
CA PRO A 442 -9.43 2.65 -9.90
C PRO A 442 -8.64 2.74 -8.59
N GLU A 443 -8.19 1.60 -8.03
CA GLU A 443 -7.42 1.51 -6.79
C GLU A 443 -8.09 2.20 -5.59
N VAL A 444 -9.43 2.26 -5.59
CA VAL A 444 -10.23 2.75 -4.46
C VAL A 444 -10.22 1.71 -3.35
N VAL A 445 -9.76 2.11 -2.16
CA VAL A 445 -9.59 1.24 -1.01
C VAL A 445 -10.87 1.23 -0.19
N ARG A 446 -11.55 0.08 -0.18
CA ARG A 446 -12.83 -0.12 0.52
C ARG A 446 -12.69 -0.87 1.84
N ARG A 447 -11.45 -1.08 2.30
CA ARG A 447 -11.12 -1.65 3.61
C ARG A 447 -11.94 -0.95 4.69
N ILE A 448 -12.58 -1.71 5.57
CA ILE A 448 -13.46 -1.10 6.58
C ILE A 448 -12.61 -0.56 7.72
N THR A 449 -11.61 -1.33 8.15
CA THR A 449 -10.68 -0.95 9.22
C THR A 449 -9.52 -0.08 8.74
N PHE A 450 -9.57 0.41 7.49
CA PHE A 450 -8.65 1.42 6.99
C PHE A 450 -9.49 2.46 6.25
N ALA A 451 -9.85 3.51 6.99
CA ALA A 451 -10.91 4.46 6.65
C ALA A 451 -10.40 5.80 6.11
N GLN A 452 -9.09 5.98 5.90
CA GLN A 452 -8.51 7.23 5.39
C GLN A 452 -8.85 7.53 3.92
N ASP A 453 -9.28 6.53 3.13
CA ASP A 453 -9.71 6.77 1.75
C ASP A 453 -11.15 7.29 1.70
N MET A 454 -11.28 8.60 1.46
CA MET A 454 -12.56 9.33 1.47
C MET A 454 -13.28 9.34 0.11
N HIS A 455 -12.91 8.45 -0.81
CA HIS A 455 -13.66 8.30 -2.06
C HIS A 455 -15.12 7.90 -1.78
N GLU A 456 -16.08 8.48 -2.52
CA GLU A 456 -17.51 8.32 -2.28
C GLU A 456 -17.95 6.84 -2.20
N ASP A 457 -17.48 6.01 -3.14
CA ASP A 457 -17.74 4.56 -3.14
C ASP A 457 -17.21 3.85 -1.89
N ALA A 458 -16.05 4.25 -1.37
CA ALA A 458 -15.47 3.65 -0.18
C ALA A 458 -16.28 4.04 1.07
N ILE A 459 -16.65 5.32 1.18
CA ILE A 459 -17.53 5.81 2.26
C ILE A 459 -18.85 5.04 2.24
N LYS A 460 -19.54 5.00 1.09
CA LYS A 460 -20.81 4.27 0.94
C LYS A 460 -20.69 2.80 1.32
N PHE A 461 -19.62 2.14 0.88
CA PHE A 461 -19.36 0.74 1.24
C PHE A 461 -19.24 0.56 2.76
N ARG A 462 -18.39 1.35 3.43
CA ARG A 462 -18.16 1.24 4.88
C ARG A 462 -19.41 1.59 5.69
N THR A 463 -20.11 2.67 5.33
CA THR A 463 -21.33 3.10 6.01
C THR A 463 -22.41 2.02 5.92
N SER A 464 -22.63 1.45 4.72
CA SER A 464 -23.60 0.36 4.52
C SER A 464 -23.26 -0.86 5.38
N ARG A 465 -21.98 -1.23 5.46
CA ARG A 465 -21.47 -2.35 6.29
C ARG A 465 -21.75 -2.14 7.77
N LEU A 466 -21.36 -0.97 8.29
CA LEU A 466 -21.49 -0.62 9.70
C LEU A 466 -22.97 -0.53 10.11
N GLN A 467 -23.82 0.07 9.27
CA GLN A 467 -25.26 0.16 9.52
C GLN A 467 -25.91 -1.23 9.58
N ARG A 468 -25.59 -2.13 8.65
CA ARG A 468 -26.11 -3.51 8.67
C ARG A 468 -25.64 -4.26 9.92
N PHE A 469 -24.37 -4.09 10.30
CA PHE A 469 -23.84 -4.70 11.52
C PHE A 469 -24.51 -4.15 12.79
N SER A 470 -24.69 -2.84 12.91
CA SER A 470 -25.39 -2.21 14.05
C SER A 470 -26.85 -2.68 14.15
N ARG A 471 -27.55 -2.81 13.02
CA ARG A 471 -28.92 -3.35 13.00
C ARG A 471 -28.95 -4.79 13.45
N LEU A 472 -28.02 -5.63 12.96
CA LEU A 472 -27.92 -7.02 13.40
C LEU A 472 -27.64 -7.12 14.89
N TRP A 473 -26.74 -6.30 15.43
CA TRP A 473 -26.47 -6.22 16.86
C TRP A 473 -27.76 -5.98 17.66
N ASN A 474 -28.52 -4.94 17.31
CA ASN A 474 -29.78 -4.62 17.95
C ASN A 474 -30.81 -5.75 17.80
N ILE A 475 -30.80 -6.46 16.67
CA ILE A 475 -31.67 -7.62 16.48
C ILE A 475 -31.37 -8.68 17.53
N ILE A 476 -30.09 -9.04 17.70
CA ILE A 476 -29.67 -10.07 18.65
C ILE A 476 -29.91 -9.64 20.10
N GLU A 477 -29.68 -8.37 20.42
CA GLU A 477 -29.85 -7.84 21.77
C GLU A 477 -31.32 -7.72 22.20
N GLN A 478 -32.22 -7.31 21.29
CA GLN A 478 -33.57 -6.85 21.66
C GLN A 478 -34.70 -7.80 21.27
N ASN A 479 -34.46 -8.81 20.42
CA ASN A 479 -35.55 -9.65 19.91
C ASN A 479 -35.72 -10.98 20.63
N ASP A 480 -36.92 -11.53 20.49
CA ASP A 480 -37.18 -12.94 20.77
C ASP A 480 -36.47 -13.81 19.74
N LEU A 481 -35.26 -14.24 20.10
CA LEU A 481 -34.45 -15.11 19.28
C LEU A 481 -35.09 -16.49 19.09
N PRO A 482 -34.92 -17.12 17.91
CA PRO A 482 -35.37 -18.48 17.66
C PRO A 482 -34.82 -19.48 18.69
N PRO A 483 -35.56 -20.58 18.98
CA PRO A 483 -35.14 -21.57 19.97
C PRO A 483 -33.72 -22.10 19.77
N SER A 484 -33.28 -22.27 18.53
CA SER A 484 -31.96 -22.83 18.22
C SER A 484 -30.79 -21.89 18.54
N ILE A 485 -31.03 -20.60 18.77
CA ILE A 485 -30.02 -19.60 19.15
C ILE A 485 -30.45 -18.77 20.38
N ASN A 486 -31.43 -19.25 21.15
CA ASN A 486 -31.92 -18.55 22.33
C ASN A 486 -30.85 -18.42 23.43
N ASP A 487 -29.79 -19.22 23.37
CA ASP A 487 -28.60 -19.11 24.23
C ASP A 487 -27.76 -17.84 23.97
N LEU A 488 -28.04 -17.08 22.89
CA LEU A 488 -27.43 -15.78 22.64
C LEU A 488 -28.11 -14.63 23.40
N LYS A 489 -29.28 -14.86 24.03
CA LYS A 489 -29.97 -13.81 24.79
C LYS A 489 -29.14 -13.42 26.02
N GLY A 490 -28.76 -12.14 26.08
CA GLY A 490 -28.13 -11.52 27.25
C GLY A 490 -26.61 -11.60 27.31
N ASP A 491 -25.97 -12.60 26.69
CA ASP A 491 -24.51 -12.72 26.65
C ASP A 491 -24.03 -13.44 25.38
N PHE A 492 -23.46 -12.66 24.46
CA PHE A 492 -22.93 -13.13 23.18
C PHE A 492 -21.70 -12.33 22.77
N GLU A 493 -20.87 -12.92 21.92
CA GLU A 493 -19.71 -12.28 21.33
C GLU A 493 -19.70 -12.48 19.82
N PHE A 494 -19.57 -11.39 19.05
CA PHE A 494 -19.25 -11.51 17.64
C PHE A 494 -17.80 -11.96 17.49
N GLN A 495 -17.58 -13.11 16.86
CA GLN A 495 -16.26 -13.69 16.70
C GLN A 495 -16.17 -14.42 15.36
N TRP A 496 -15.01 -14.36 14.72
CA TRP A 496 -14.67 -15.21 13.59
C TRP A 496 -13.45 -16.08 13.93
N SER A 497 -13.46 -17.32 13.44
CA SER A 497 -12.36 -18.27 13.62
C SER A 497 -12.14 -19.09 12.35
N PRO A 498 -10.89 -19.43 12.01
CA PRO A 498 -10.59 -20.28 10.85
C PRO A 498 -11.18 -21.70 10.98
N ASN A 499 -11.46 -22.17 12.20
CA ASN A 499 -12.10 -23.47 12.43
C ASN A 499 -13.61 -23.45 12.15
N ASN A 500 -14.23 -22.28 12.24
CA ASN A 500 -15.66 -22.07 12.04
C ASN A 500 -15.89 -20.89 11.09
N PRO A 501 -15.38 -20.96 9.84
CA PRO A 501 -15.24 -19.78 9.00
C PRO A 501 -16.59 -19.21 8.52
N GLN A 502 -17.67 -19.97 8.66
CA GLN A 502 -19.03 -19.60 8.26
C GLN A 502 -19.90 -19.10 9.42
N GLN A 503 -19.32 -18.95 10.62
CA GLN A 503 -20.02 -18.53 11.83
C GLN A 503 -19.40 -17.20 12.31
N ASN A 504 -20.24 -16.29 12.80
CA ASN A 504 -19.85 -14.93 13.20
C ASN A 504 -20.24 -14.56 14.63
N ILE A 505 -20.94 -15.44 15.36
CA ILE A 505 -21.35 -15.18 16.73
C ILE A 505 -21.19 -16.43 17.59
N LYS A 506 -20.88 -16.21 18.88
CA LYS A 506 -20.67 -17.23 19.88
C LYS A 506 -21.44 -16.88 21.15
N SER A 507 -22.09 -17.88 21.76
CA SER A 507 -22.74 -17.72 23.07
C SER A 507 -21.77 -17.96 24.23
N SER A 508 -22.18 -17.54 25.43
CA SER A 508 -21.46 -17.78 26.68
C SER A 508 -21.23 -19.26 27.03
N ILE A 509 -22.01 -20.17 26.41
CA ILE A 509 -21.83 -21.63 26.52
C ILE A 509 -21.02 -22.22 25.36
N GLU A 510 -20.21 -21.39 24.68
CA GLU A 510 -19.27 -21.79 23.64
C GLU A 510 -19.91 -22.38 22.37
N LYS A 511 -21.18 -22.06 22.09
CA LYS A 511 -21.85 -22.50 20.86
C LYS A 511 -21.84 -21.43 19.77
N TYR A 512 -21.33 -21.80 18.60
CA TYR A 512 -21.26 -20.92 17.44
C TYR A 512 -22.57 -20.90 16.64
N ALA A 513 -22.88 -19.75 16.05
CA ALA A 513 -24.02 -19.57 15.16
C ALA A 513 -23.66 -18.65 13.98
N THR A 514 -24.52 -18.65 12.95
CA THR A 514 -24.41 -17.77 11.80
C THR A 514 -25.63 -16.86 11.78
N VAL A 515 -25.43 -15.56 11.94
CA VAL A 515 -26.50 -14.57 11.98
C VAL A 515 -26.25 -13.52 10.91
N ILE A 516 -27.26 -13.22 10.09
CA ILE A 516 -27.12 -12.32 8.95
C ILE A 516 -28.28 -11.33 8.91
N TYR A 517 -27.98 -10.05 8.67
CA TYR A 517 -28.97 -9.04 8.29
C TYR A 517 -28.67 -8.53 6.87
N VAL A 518 -29.52 -8.88 5.90
CA VAL A 518 -29.28 -8.56 4.47
C VAL A 518 -29.72 -7.14 4.06
N GLY A 519 -30.31 -6.36 4.97
CA GLY A 519 -30.70 -4.97 4.73
C GLY A 519 -32.12 -4.76 4.23
N GLU A 520 -32.37 -3.53 3.77
CA GLU A 520 -33.69 -2.94 3.53
C GLU A 520 -34.20 -3.13 2.09
N ASP A 521 -33.27 -3.28 1.15
CA ASP A 521 -33.57 -3.39 -0.28
C ASP A 521 -33.51 -4.85 -0.80
N SER A 522 -33.45 -5.82 0.11
CA SER A 522 -33.29 -7.23 -0.23
C SER A 522 -34.61 -7.87 -0.64
N THR A 523 -34.66 -8.38 -1.87
CA THR A 523 -35.79 -9.18 -2.37
C THR A 523 -35.73 -10.63 -1.87
N ILE A 524 -36.88 -11.30 -1.79
CA ILE A 524 -36.96 -12.72 -1.40
C ILE A 524 -36.01 -13.62 -2.24
N PRO A 525 -35.92 -13.48 -3.57
CA PRO A 525 -34.94 -14.26 -4.35
C PRO A 525 -33.47 -14.01 -3.96
N GLN A 526 -33.11 -12.79 -3.57
CA GLN A 526 -31.75 -12.49 -3.09
C GLN A 526 -31.48 -13.14 -1.72
N ILE A 527 -32.47 -13.16 -0.84
CA ILE A 527 -32.41 -13.85 0.45
C ILE A 527 -32.23 -15.36 0.24
N GLU A 528 -33.06 -15.97 -0.60
CA GLU A 528 -32.97 -17.40 -0.96
C GLU A 528 -31.59 -17.78 -1.51
N LYS A 529 -31.04 -16.93 -2.40
CA LYS A 529 -29.70 -17.11 -2.94
C LYS A 529 -28.63 -17.05 -1.84
N THR A 530 -28.79 -16.15 -0.87
CA THR A 530 -27.87 -16.04 0.27
C THR A 530 -27.98 -17.24 1.19
N VAL A 531 -29.19 -17.70 1.54
CA VAL A 531 -29.41 -18.93 2.32
C VAL A 531 -28.76 -20.14 1.67
N THR A 532 -29.06 -20.36 0.38
CA THR A 532 -28.53 -21.50 -0.39
C THR A 532 -27.00 -21.50 -0.38
N ARG A 533 -26.40 -20.33 -0.59
CA ARG A 533 -24.95 -20.14 -0.62
C ARG A 533 -24.29 -20.38 0.73
N VAL A 534 -24.82 -19.80 1.81
CA VAL A 534 -24.28 -20.00 3.17
C VAL A 534 -24.36 -21.47 3.56
N ASN A 535 -25.50 -22.13 3.28
CA ASN A 535 -25.66 -23.56 3.54
C ASN A 535 -24.67 -24.43 2.74
N SER A 536 -24.40 -24.08 1.48
CA SER A 536 -23.36 -24.75 0.68
C SER A 536 -21.98 -24.60 1.32
N PHE A 537 -21.63 -23.40 1.79
CA PHE A 537 -20.32 -23.19 2.44
C PHE A 537 -20.21 -23.88 3.79
N ILE A 538 -21.28 -23.91 4.60
CA ILE A 538 -21.31 -24.68 5.84
C ILE A 538 -21.07 -26.16 5.54
N TYR A 539 -21.76 -26.71 4.53
CA TYR A 539 -21.60 -28.09 4.12
C TYR A 539 -20.17 -28.39 3.63
N GLU A 540 -19.62 -27.54 2.77
CA GLU A 540 -18.26 -27.72 2.22
C GLU A 540 -17.14 -27.57 3.26
N SER A 541 -17.37 -26.80 4.34
CA SER A 541 -16.38 -26.57 5.40
C SER A 541 -16.47 -27.56 6.56
N SER A 542 -17.54 -28.34 6.64
CA SER A 542 -17.75 -29.30 7.74
C SER A 542 -17.06 -30.63 7.46
N SER A 543 -16.23 -31.09 8.39
CA SER A 543 -15.63 -32.44 8.34
C SER A 543 -16.55 -33.53 8.87
N ASP A 544 -17.63 -33.15 9.55
CA ASP A 544 -18.60 -34.04 10.20
C ASP A 544 -20.04 -33.60 9.85
N ILE A 545 -20.89 -34.57 9.51
CA ILE A 545 -22.29 -34.33 9.16
C ILE A 545 -23.09 -33.80 10.34
N ASN A 546 -22.80 -34.23 11.57
CA ASN A 546 -23.51 -33.74 12.76
C ASN A 546 -23.16 -32.27 13.04
N GLN A 547 -21.89 -31.90 12.89
CA GLN A 547 -21.46 -30.50 12.97
C GLN A 547 -22.11 -29.65 11.86
N CYS A 548 -22.18 -30.17 10.63
CA CYS A 548 -22.87 -29.49 9.53
C CYS A 548 -24.34 -29.22 9.86
N ILE A 549 -25.07 -30.25 10.31
CA ILE A 549 -26.49 -30.13 10.69
C ILE A 549 -26.64 -29.13 11.83
N SER A 550 -25.81 -29.23 12.88
CA SER A 550 -25.84 -28.30 14.00
C SER A 550 -25.57 -26.85 13.58
N ALA A 551 -24.64 -26.62 12.65
CA ALA A 551 -24.33 -25.28 12.14
C ALA A 551 -25.49 -24.72 11.30
N GLN A 552 -26.11 -25.54 10.43
CA GLN A 552 -27.29 -25.16 9.66
C GLN A 552 -28.50 -24.86 10.56
N GLN A 553 -28.71 -25.63 11.63
CA GLN A 553 -29.76 -25.37 12.64
C GLN A 553 -29.59 -24.03 13.36
N ARG A 554 -28.35 -23.54 13.46
CA ARG A 554 -27.98 -22.27 14.11
C ARG A 554 -27.70 -21.16 13.10
N PHE A 555 -28.19 -21.29 11.87
CA PHE A 555 -28.11 -20.26 10.84
C PHE A 555 -29.45 -19.52 10.70
N HIS A 556 -29.41 -18.20 10.86
CA HIS A 556 -30.58 -17.31 10.78
C HIS A 556 -30.31 -16.07 9.93
N ILE A 557 -31.29 -15.67 9.11
CA ILE A 557 -31.26 -14.44 8.32
C ILE A 557 -32.45 -13.56 8.68
N TRP A 558 -32.18 -12.29 8.98
CA TRP A 558 -33.17 -11.23 9.06
C TRP A 558 -33.08 -10.30 7.86
N TYR A 559 -34.22 -9.71 7.51
CA TYR A 559 -34.33 -8.68 6.49
C TYR A 559 -35.42 -7.69 6.92
N ARG A 560 -35.55 -6.59 6.19
CA ARG A 560 -36.66 -5.65 6.39
C ARG A 560 -37.69 -5.83 5.28
N ASP A 561 -38.94 -6.02 5.65
CA ASP A 561 -40.04 -6.23 4.69
C ASP A 561 -40.57 -4.91 4.11
N ASN A 562 -41.53 -5.02 3.19
CA ASN A 562 -42.17 -3.86 2.56
C ASN A 562 -42.96 -2.96 3.55
N ASN A 563 -43.19 -3.41 4.77
CA ASN A 563 -43.87 -2.66 5.84
C ASN A 563 -42.87 -2.04 6.83
N ASP A 564 -41.59 -1.98 6.47
CA ASP A 564 -40.50 -1.48 7.31
C ASP A 564 -40.26 -2.32 8.58
N GLN A 565 -40.80 -3.55 8.64
CA GLN A 565 -40.65 -4.45 9.78
C GLN A 565 -39.43 -5.35 9.61
N ILE A 566 -38.70 -5.59 10.71
CA ILE A 566 -37.64 -6.60 10.72
C ILE A 566 -38.27 -7.98 10.85
N VAL A 567 -38.00 -8.85 9.88
CA VAL A 567 -38.60 -10.18 9.79
C VAL A 567 -37.51 -11.25 9.68
N LEU A 568 -37.70 -12.36 10.40
CA LEU A 568 -36.88 -13.56 10.28
C LEU A 568 -37.33 -14.39 9.08
N TYR A 569 -36.40 -14.70 8.19
CA TYR A 569 -36.68 -15.53 7.02
C TYR A 569 -36.85 -17.01 7.42
N GLU A 570 -38.03 -17.59 7.07
CA GLU A 570 -38.40 -19.00 7.27
C GLU A 570 -37.98 -19.60 8.64
N PRO A 571 -38.61 -19.18 9.76
CA PRO A 571 -38.20 -19.55 11.13
C PRO A 571 -38.22 -21.06 11.43
N HIS A 572 -38.84 -21.88 10.57
CA HIS A 572 -38.99 -23.32 10.75
C HIS A 572 -38.13 -24.17 9.80
N ARG A 573 -37.40 -23.57 8.86
CA ARG A 573 -36.70 -24.30 7.77
C ARG A 573 -35.71 -25.34 8.29
N ASN A 574 -34.99 -25.01 9.36
CA ASN A 574 -33.92 -25.86 9.89
C ASN A 574 -34.30 -26.63 11.17
N LEU A 575 -35.56 -26.56 11.63
CA LEU A 575 -36.00 -27.23 12.87
C LEU A 575 -36.18 -28.75 12.74
N ASN A 576 -36.12 -29.30 11.51
CA ASN A 576 -36.49 -30.70 11.23
C ASN A 576 -35.30 -31.50 10.67
N TYR A 577 -34.37 -31.88 11.54
CA TYR A 577 -33.64 -33.13 11.36
C TYR A 577 -33.62 -33.79 12.74
N ASP A 578 -34.65 -34.59 13.04
CA ASP A 578 -34.58 -35.55 14.14
C ASP A 578 -33.31 -36.38 13.91
N GLN A 579 -32.31 -36.22 14.77
CA GLN A 579 -31.32 -37.27 14.93
C GLN A 579 -32.11 -38.48 15.39
N THR A 580 -32.24 -39.50 14.53
CA THR A 580 -32.61 -40.83 15.00
C THR A 580 -31.55 -41.19 16.03
N GLY A 581 -31.89 -41.14 17.31
CA GLY A 581 -30.99 -41.54 18.36
C GLY A 581 -30.48 -42.96 18.08
N ASP A 582 -29.27 -43.28 18.54
CA ASP A 582 -28.69 -44.62 18.47
C ASP A 582 -29.53 -45.70 19.19
N GLU A 583 -30.66 -45.31 19.78
CA GLU A 583 -31.66 -46.18 20.37
C GLU A 583 -32.99 -46.05 19.61
N SER A 584 -33.18 -46.87 18.58
CA SER A 584 -34.52 -47.28 18.17
C SER A 584 -34.75 -48.73 18.61
N PRO A 585 -35.28 -48.97 19.83
CA PRO A 585 -35.70 -50.30 20.24
C PRO A 585 -37.17 -50.48 19.84
N VAL A 586 -37.47 -50.49 18.54
CA VAL A 586 -38.79 -50.96 18.07
C VAL A 586 -38.61 -51.81 16.83
N ASP A 587 -38.21 -53.06 17.06
CA ASP A 587 -38.46 -54.16 16.15
C ASP A 587 -39.97 -54.45 16.20
N ILE A 588 -40.73 -53.87 15.26
CA ILE A 588 -42.15 -54.23 15.09
C ILE A 588 -42.14 -55.63 14.46
N GLY A 589 -42.19 -56.62 15.34
CA GLY A 589 -42.32 -58.03 15.02
C GLY A 589 -43.45 -58.26 14.01
N ARG A 590 -43.09 -58.96 12.93
CA ARG A 590 -44.03 -59.72 12.11
C ARG A 590 -44.58 -60.90 12.92
N GLU A 591 -45.82 -60.79 13.35
CA GLU A 591 -46.77 -61.91 13.44
C GLU A 591 -47.92 -61.49 12.50
N GLN A 592 -48.37 -62.26 11.49
CA GLN A 592 -48.61 -63.70 11.41
C GLN A 592 -48.21 -64.27 10.04
#